data_AF-T1BHA7-F1
#
_entry.id   AF-T1BHA7-F1
#
_cell.length_a   1.000
_cell.length_b   1.000
_cell.length_c   1.000
_cell.angle_alpha   90.00
_cell.angle_beta   90.00
_cell.angle_gamma   90.00
#
_symmetry.space_group_name_H-M   'P 1'
#
loop_
_entity.id
_entity.type
_entity.pdbx_description
1 polymer ?
#
loop_
_entity_poly.entity_id
_entity_poly.type
_entity_poly.pdbx_seq_one_letter_code
_entity_poly.pdbx_strand_id
1 'polypeptide(L)'
;MDLNATSSVVLHTAQRRPNSLWEVALWARERGGMDRFLREFLDEFYMKRKPSEQIAMLSDEPPLSSDARTDAYLAAVAEHLAFRNHLTPPNGLAMRRAFSNDLFSPVVWNR
;
A
#
# COMPACT_ATOMS: atom_id res chain seq x y z
N MET A 1 4.78 -24.43 -31.23
CA MET A 1 3.90 -24.48 -30.05
C MET A 1 4.53 -23.59 -29.00
N ASP A 2 3.79 -22.55 -28.65
CA ASP A 2 4.26 -21.20 -28.37
C ASP A 2 4.67 -20.99 -26.91
N LEU A 3 5.96 -20.67 -26.69
CA LEU A 3 6.52 -20.35 -25.37
C LEU A 3 6.48 -18.84 -25.03
N ASN A 4 5.80 -18.02 -25.83
CA ASN A 4 5.92 -16.55 -25.74
C ASN A 4 4.72 -15.82 -25.10
N ALA A 5 3.68 -16.55 -24.67
CA ALA A 5 2.49 -15.93 -24.08
C ALA A 5 2.72 -15.47 -22.63
N THR A 6 3.57 -16.16 -21.87
CA THR A 6 3.80 -15.85 -20.45
C THR A 6 4.68 -14.61 -20.28
N SER A 7 5.68 -14.40 -21.13
CA SER A 7 6.60 -13.25 -21.03
C SER A 7 5.94 -11.90 -21.33
N SER A 8 4.88 -11.88 -22.15
CA SER A 8 4.23 -10.64 -22.59
C SER A 8 3.36 -10.01 -21.51
N VAL A 9 2.76 -10.81 -20.60
CA VAL A 9 1.95 -10.29 -19.49
C VAL A 9 2.84 -9.69 -18.39
N VAL A 10 4.00 -10.28 -18.14
CA VAL A 10 4.92 -9.81 -17.08
C VAL A 10 5.54 -8.46 -17.47
N LEU A 11 5.87 -8.23 -18.75
CA LEU A 11 6.45 -6.97 -19.22
C LEU A 11 5.46 -5.80 -19.28
N HIS A 12 4.15 -6.03 -19.47
CA HIS A 12 3.15 -4.94 -19.44
C HIS A 12 2.92 -4.37 -18.04
N THR A 13 3.21 -5.13 -16.99
CA THR A 13 3.14 -4.64 -15.59
C THR A 13 4.37 -3.85 -15.16
N ALA A 14 5.45 -3.84 -15.95
CA ALA A 14 6.63 -3.00 -15.68
C ALA A 14 6.44 -1.55 -16.13
N GLN A 15 5.43 -1.28 -16.98
CA GLN A 15 5.13 0.06 -17.52
C GLN A 15 4.04 0.80 -16.74
N ARG A 16 3.25 0.08 -15.92
CA ARG A 16 2.12 0.65 -15.19
C ARG A 16 2.58 1.11 -13.80
N ARG A 17 2.20 2.32 -13.40
CA ARG A 17 2.44 2.86 -12.06
C ARG A 17 1.42 2.32 -11.07
N PRO A 18 1.73 2.24 -9.76
CA PRO A 18 0.79 1.76 -8.78
C PRO A 18 -0.35 2.76 -8.61
N ASN A 19 -1.57 2.27 -8.66
CA ASN A 19 -2.80 3.03 -8.53
C ASN A 19 -3.58 2.67 -7.25
N SER A 20 -2.98 1.89 -6.35
CA SER A 20 -3.45 1.72 -4.97
C SER A 20 -2.29 1.36 -4.03
N LEU A 21 -2.47 1.56 -2.72
CA LEU A 21 -1.49 1.10 -1.73
C LEU A 21 -1.35 -0.42 -1.68
N TRP A 22 -2.41 -1.14 -2.05
CA TRP A 22 -2.36 -2.59 -2.27
C TRP A 22 -1.33 -2.98 -3.33
N GLU A 23 -1.30 -2.26 -4.47
CA GLU A 23 -0.33 -2.53 -5.54
C GLU A 23 1.09 -2.20 -5.09
N VAL A 24 1.27 -1.13 -4.32
CA VAL A 24 2.57 -0.77 -3.72
C VAL A 24 3.08 -1.91 -2.83
N ALA A 25 2.24 -2.41 -1.90
CA ALA A 25 2.60 -3.51 -1.01
C ALA A 25 2.96 -4.79 -1.77
N LEU A 26 2.12 -5.16 -2.74
CA LEU A 26 2.34 -6.36 -3.55
C LEU A 26 3.62 -6.27 -4.38
N TRP A 27 3.82 -5.16 -5.09
CA TRP A 27 4.98 -5.01 -5.98
C TRP A 27 6.28 -4.86 -5.22
N ALA A 28 6.27 -4.16 -4.07
CA ALA A 28 7.43 -4.09 -3.20
C ALA A 28 7.82 -5.48 -2.66
N ARG A 29 6.84 -6.33 -2.35
CA ARG A 29 7.09 -7.72 -1.93
C ARG A 29 7.69 -8.57 -3.06
N GLU A 30 7.16 -8.45 -4.27
CA GLU A 30 7.59 -9.28 -5.41
C GLU A 30 8.90 -8.81 -6.04
N ARG A 31 9.16 -7.50 -6.05
CA ARG A 31 10.22 -6.88 -6.87
C ARG A 31 11.22 -6.05 -6.04
N GLY A 32 10.96 -5.84 -4.76
CA GLY A 32 11.71 -4.87 -3.94
C GLY A 32 11.44 -3.42 -4.34
N GLY A 33 12.14 -2.47 -3.71
CA GLY A 33 12.06 -1.05 -4.12
C GLY A 33 10.78 -0.33 -3.66
N MET A 34 10.38 -0.54 -2.40
CA MET A 34 9.22 0.11 -1.78
C MET A 34 9.18 1.63 -2.02
N ASP A 35 10.30 2.33 -1.81
CA ASP A 35 10.36 3.79 -1.95
C ASP A 35 10.05 4.27 -3.37
N ARG A 36 10.43 3.47 -4.38
CA ARG A 36 10.14 3.77 -5.78
C ARG A 36 8.64 3.65 -6.05
N PHE A 37 8.04 2.52 -5.69
CA PHE A 37 6.61 2.30 -5.92
C PHE A 37 5.76 3.26 -5.10
N LEU A 38 6.15 3.57 -3.87
CA LEU A 38 5.45 4.56 -3.06
C LEU A 38 5.50 5.96 -3.70
N ARG A 39 6.65 6.36 -4.26
CA ARG A 39 6.77 7.63 -4.99
C ARG A 39 5.87 7.67 -6.22
N GLU A 40 5.90 6.61 -7.04
CA GLU A 40 5.06 6.51 -8.24
C GLU A 40 3.56 6.53 -7.87
N PHE A 41 3.17 5.88 -6.77
CA PHE A 41 1.81 5.95 -6.22
C PHE A 41 1.43 7.37 -5.79
N LEU A 42 2.31 8.06 -5.06
CA LEU A 42 2.04 9.42 -4.60
C LEU A 42 1.84 10.37 -5.79
N ASP A 43 2.63 10.22 -6.85
CA ASP A 43 2.45 10.97 -8.08
C ASP A 43 1.03 10.75 -8.65
N GLU A 44 0.59 9.49 -8.78
CA GLU A 44 -0.75 9.17 -9.28
C GLU A 44 -1.87 9.66 -8.35
N PHE A 45 -1.67 9.58 -7.03
CA PHE A 45 -2.63 10.02 -6.02
C PHE A 45 -2.88 11.53 -6.10
N TYR A 46 -1.81 12.32 -6.23
CA TYR A 46 -1.93 13.77 -6.37
C TYR A 46 -2.41 14.23 -7.75
N MET A 47 -2.34 13.37 -8.77
CA MET A 47 -2.95 13.66 -10.08
C MET A 47 -4.48 13.51 -10.07
N LYS A 48 -5.04 12.73 -9.13
CA LYS A 48 -6.50 12.61 -8.99
C LYS A 48 -7.10 13.91 -8.45
N ARG A 49 -8.10 14.42 -9.15
CA ARG A 49 -8.80 15.68 -8.78
C ARG A 49 -10.05 15.45 -7.95
N LYS A 50 -10.58 14.22 -7.96
CA LYS A 50 -11.81 13.88 -7.22
C LYS A 50 -11.48 13.14 -5.93
N PRO A 51 -12.04 13.56 -4.78
CA PRO A 51 -11.87 12.85 -3.51
C PRO A 51 -12.26 11.37 -3.59
N SER A 52 -13.29 11.02 -4.35
CA SER A 52 -13.73 9.63 -4.55
C SER A 52 -12.68 8.75 -5.24
N GLU A 53 -11.90 9.32 -6.16
CA GLU A 53 -10.82 8.60 -6.85
C GLU A 53 -9.65 8.38 -5.90
N GLN A 54 -9.28 9.39 -5.10
CA GLN A 54 -8.24 9.28 -4.07
C GLN A 54 -8.60 8.26 -2.99
N ILE A 55 -9.87 8.27 -2.54
CA ILE A 55 -10.40 7.29 -1.59
C ILE A 55 -10.26 5.88 -2.13
N ALA A 56 -10.62 5.63 -3.39
CA ALA A 56 -10.52 4.30 -4.00
C ALA A 56 -9.08 3.77 -3.99
N MET A 57 -8.09 4.65 -4.17
CA MET A 57 -6.66 4.28 -4.13
C MET A 57 -6.17 3.87 -2.73
N LEU A 58 -6.87 4.29 -1.67
CA LEU A 58 -6.56 4.01 -0.26
C LEU A 58 -7.45 2.93 0.36
N SER A 59 -8.55 2.56 -0.29
CA SER A 59 -9.61 1.74 0.33
C SER A 59 -9.30 0.24 0.35
N ASP A 60 -8.42 -0.22 -0.54
CA ASP A 60 -8.05 -1.63 -0.61
C ASP A 60 -7.07 -1.97 0.52
N GLU A 61 -7.47 -2.89 1.40
CA GLU A 61 -6.59 -3.44 2.44
C GLU A 61 -5.44 -4.20 1.77
N PRO A 62 -4.17 -3.78 1.97
CA PRO A 62 -3.02 -4.48 1.38
C PRO A 62 -2.90 -5.90 1.97
N PRO A 63 -2.38 -6.87 1.21
CA PRO A 63 -2.08 -8.18 1.77
C PRO A 63 -0.99 -8.00 2.83
N LEU A 64 -1.21 -8.55 4.02
CA LEU A 64 -0.21 -8.54 5.09
C LEU A 64 1.12 -9.08 4.55
N SER A 65 2.17 -8.30 4.73
CA SER A 65 3.54 -8.70 4.44
C SER A 65 4.06 -9.56 5.58
N SER A 66 5.14 -10.30 5.31
CA SER A 66 5.94 -10.92 6.38
C SER A 66 6.76 -9.89 7.16
N ASP A 67 6.79 -8.63 6.71
CA ASP A 67 7.43 -7.50 7.38
C ASP A 67 6.39 -6.54 7.97
N ALA A 68 6.11 -6.72 9.25
CA ALA A 68 5.17 -5.90 9.99
C ALA A 68 5.55 -4.41 10.06
N ARG A 69 6.84 -4.07 9.89
CA ARG A 69 7.28 -2.66 9.83
C ARG A 69 6.81 -2.01 8.54
N THR A 70 6.93 -2.73 7.43
CA THR A 70 6.49 -2.27 6.12
C THR A 70 4.97 -2.06 6.11
N ASP A 71 4.22 -3.01 6.67
CA ASP A 71 2.76 -2.90 6.78
C ASP A 71 2.34 -1.69 7.63
N ALA A 72 2.97 -1.51 8.79
CA ALA A 72 2.70 -0.36 9.66
C ALA A 72 3.04 0.98 8.98
N TYR A 73 4.12 1.03 8.20
CA TYR A 73 4.49 2.23 7.46
C TYR A 73 3.47 2.58 6.37
N LEU A 74 3.02 1.60 5.58
CA LEU A 74 2.00 1.83 4.55
C LEU A 74 0.66 2.24 5.15
N ALA A 75 0.28 1.65 6.29
CA ALA A 75 -0.92 2.06 7.03
C ALA A 75 -0.82 3.53 7.48
N ALA A 76 0.31 3.92 8.09
CA ALA A 76 0.53 5.30 8.51
C ALA A 76 0.48 6.29 7.33
N VAL A 77 0.99 5.91 6.15
CA VAL A 77 0.90 6.73 4.93
C VAL A 77 -0.55 6.89 4.48
N ALA A 78 -1.34 5.81 4.48
CA ALA A 78 -2.75 5.87 4.09
C ALA A 78 -3.55 6.80 5.01
N GLU A 79 -3.38 6.65 6.33
CA GLU A 79 -4.02 7.50 7.33
C GLU A 79 -3.60 8.96 7.16
N HIS A 80 -2.30 9.21 6.98
CA HIS A 80 -1.79 10.57 6.76
C HIS A 80 -2.40 11.20 5.50
N LEU A 81 -2.46 10.46 4.38
CA LEU A 81 -3.03 10.96 3.13
C LEU A 81 -4.54 11.21 3.26
N ALA A 82 -5.28 10.31 3.92
CA ALA A 82 -6.70 10.51 4.16
C ALA A 82 -6.96 11.75 5.02
N PHE A 83 -6.24 11.90 6.13
CA PHE A 83 -6.35 13.04 7.03
C PHE A 83 -6.00 14.35 6.33
N ARG A 84 -4.85 14.40 5.63
CA ARG A 84 -4.33 15.60 4.97
C ARG A 84 -5.23 16.09 3.83
N ASN A 85 -5.86 15.17 3.10
CA ASN A 85 -6.70 15.50 1.96
C ASN A 85 -8.19 15.56 2.33
N HIS A 86 -8.52 15.58 3.63
CA HIS A 86 -9.90 15.63 4.14
C HIS A 86 -10.81 14.54 3.56
N LEU A 87 -10.25 13.35 3.34
CA LEU A 87 -10.97 12.22 2.79
C LEU A 87 -11.63 11.46 3.93
N THR A 88 -12.95 11.31 3.87
CA THR A 88 -13.68 10.38 4.75
C THR A 88 -13.55 8.98 4.17
N PRO A 89 -12.86 8.04 4.83
CA PRO A 89 -12.80 6.66 4.36
C PRO A 89 -14.23 6.08 4.34
N PRO A 90 -14.68 5.44 3.25
CA PRO A 90 -16.06 5.02 3.06
C PRO A 90 -16.50 3.98 4.10
N ASN A 91 -15.54 3.35 4.80
CA ASN A 91 -15.80 2.25 5.73
C ASN A 91 -15.27 2.55 7.14
N GLY A 92 -15.11 3.82 7.54
CA GLY A 92 -14.56 4.19 8.86
C GLY A 92 -13.35 3.35 9.23
N LEU A 93 -12.48 3.10 8.24
CA LEU A 93 -11.56 1.96 8.26
C LEU A 93 -10.60 2.16 9.41
N ALA A 94 -10.89 1.41 10.46
CA ALA A 94 -9.94 1.01 11.46
C ALA A 94 -8.82 0.26 10.73
N MET A 95 -7.83 1.01 10.23
CA MET A 95 -6.46 0.50 10.06
C MET A 95 -5.89 -0.03 11.38
N ARG A 96 -6.62 0.08 12.50
CA ARG A 96 -6.36 -0.65 13.76
C ARG A 96 -6.27 -2.17 13.63
N ARG A 97 -6.74 -2.83 12.54
CA ARG A 97 -6.62 -4.31 12.43
C ARG A 97 -5.28 -4.80 11.89
N ALA A 98 -4.45 -3.94 11.30
CA ALA A 98 -3.01 -4.24 11.10
C ALA A 98 -2.20 -4.07 12.40
N PHE A 99 -2.78 -3.47 13.45
CA PHE A 99 -2.10 -3.12 14.71
C PHE A 99 -2.20 -4.14 15.85
N SER A 100 -2.88 -5.28 15.68
CA SER A 100 -2.88 -6.37 16.67
C SER A 100 -2.36 -7.63 15.99
N ASN A 101 -1.15 -8.13 16.29
CA ASN A 101 -0.95 -8.84 17.55
C ASN A 101 0.52 -8.97 18.04
N ASP A 102 1.52 -8.29 17.46
CA ASP A 102 2.93 -8.59 17.84
C ASP A 102 3.89 -7.40 18.03
N LEU A 103 3.60 -6.19 17.54
CA LEU A 103 4.57 -5.08 17.60
C LEU A 103 4.49 -4.20 18.86
N PHE A 104 3.58 -4.51 19.78
CA PHE A 104 3.47 -3.82 21.08
C PHE A 104 3.40 -4.82 22.24
N SER A 105 4.21 -5.88 22.19
CA SER A 105 4.57 -6.56 23.43
C SER A 105 5.22 -5.52 24.35
N PRO A 106 4.74 -5.32 25.60
CA PRO A 106 5.47 -4.50 26.55
C PRO A 106 6.86 -5.12 26.69
N VAL A 107 7.90 -4.37 26.32
CA VAL A 107 9.27 -4.73 26.70
C VAL A 107 9.26 -4.82 28.23
N VAL A 108 9.20 -6.04 28.73
CA VAL A 108 9.41 -6.32 30.14
C VAL A 108 10.91 -6.10 30.36
N TRP A 109 11.28 -4.89 30.76
CA TRP A 109 12.62 -4.61 31.24
C TRP A 109 12.82 -5.41 32.52
N ASN A 110 13.45 -6.57 32.41
CA ASN A 110 13.90 -7.33 33.57
C ASN A 110 15.12 -6.61 34.15
N ARG A 111 14.94 -5.94 35.28
CA ARG A 111 16.02 -5.36 36.10
C ARG A 111 16.54 -6.41 37.06
#